data_AF-A0A6A4GF88-F1
#
_entry.id   AF-A0A6A4GF88-F1
#
_cell.length_a   1.000
_cell.length_b   1.000
_cell.length_c   1.000
_cell.angle_alpha   90.00
_cell.angle_beta   90.00
_cell.angle_gamma   90.00
#
_symmetry.space_group_name_H-M   'P 1'
#
loop_
_entity.id
_entity.type
_entity.pdbx_description
1 polymer ?
#
loop_
_entity_poly.entity_id
_entity_poly.type
_entity_poly.pdbx_seq_one_letter_code
_entity_poly.pdbx_strand_id
1 'polypeptide(L)'
;MASNGAIPPPIPEVSADLKFDGGVKVGWAPVKRRIVNSLKTQGLLGYTDGSIPKPPPSPPSPPPPPPPPPPAASTTTTTTTATPTTTPIASTETSKATPVFSVTPSLEEWVFRNDRAKGIIESHIDDLPSLMPNVDDKSAKEVYEALNTEFAKKDGMRKLNLSTNFSNNSGRSGRMP
;
A
#
# COMPACT_ATOMS: atom_id res chain seq x y z
N MET A 1 20.62 2.61 23.57
CA MET A 1 20.78 2.46 22.10
C MET A 1 19.50 2.99 21.48
N ALA A 2 19.59 4.12 20.78
CA ALA A 2 18.43 4.83 20.25
C ALA A 2 17.78 4.02 19.11
N SER A 3 16.47 3.84 19.19
CA SER A 3 15.64 3.30 18.13
C SER A 3 15.92 4.04 16.83
N ASN A 4 16.31 3.32 15.76
CA ASN A 4 16.13 3.82 14.40
C ASN A 4 14.63 3.77 14.05
N GLY A 5 13.79 4.39 14.90
CA GLY A 5 12.39 4.68 14.66
C GLY A 5 12.31 5.82 13.65
N ALA A 6 12.84 5.60 12.45
CA ALA A 6 12.67 6.50 11.35
C ALA A 6 11.17 6.51 11.03
N ILE A 7 10.51 7.58 11.46
CA ILE A 7 9.11 7.81 11.14
C ILE A 7 8.99 7.71 9.61
N PRO A 8 8.12 6.84 9.09
CA PRO A 8 7.93 6.71 7.66
C PRO A 8 7.63 8.09 7.06
N PRO A 9 8.23 8.49 5.92
CA PRO A 9 7.94 9.80 5.33
C PRO A 9 6.43 10.01 5.13
N PRO A 10 5.90 11.21 5.38
CA PRO A 10 4.47 11.45 5.25
C PRO A 10 3.97 11.09 3.85
N ILE A 11 2.74 10.59 3.77
CA ILE A 11 2.07 10.38 2.49
C ILE A 11 1.90 11.75 1.83
N PRO A 12 2.29 11.92 0.55
CA PRO A 12 2.10 13.19 -0.14
C PRO A 12 0.60 13.53 -0.18
N GLU A 13 0.27 14.70 0.34
CA GLU A 13 -1.07 15.26 0.25
C GLU A 13 -1.21 16.02 -1.06
N VAL A 14 -2.28 15.74 -1.80
CA VAL A 14 -2.60 16.41 -3.05
C VAL A 14 -3.78 17.33 -2.80
N SER A 15 -3.67 18.60 -3.19
CA SER A 15 -4.76 19.57 -3.14
C SER A 15 -5.99 19.03 -3.87
N ALA A 16 -7.19 19.29 -3.35
CA ALA A 16 -8.44 18.78 -3.90
C ALA A 16 -8.61 19.06 -5.41
N ASP A 17 -8.18 20.23 -5.88
CA ASP A 17 -8.24 20.62 -7.30
C ASP A 17 -7.36 19.78 -8.23
N LEU A 18 -6.38 19.06 -7.67
CA LEU A 18 -5.44 18.19 -8.39
C LEU A 18 -5.75 16.71 -8.18
N LYS A 19 -6.73 16.37 -7.34
CA LYS A 19 -7.18 14.99 -7.16
C LYS A 19 -7.96 14.52 -8.38
N PHE A 20 -7.91 13.22 -8.61
CA PHE A 20 -8.63 12.60 -9.71
C PHE A 20 -10.11 12.43 -9.38
N ASP A 21 -10.97 13.05 -10.16
CA ASP A 21 -12.42 13.06 -9.98
C ASP A 21 -13.15 12.18 -11.03
N GLY A 22 -12.60 11.00 -11.33
CA GLY A 22 -13.10 10.15 -12.42
C GLY A 22 -12.84 10.73 -13.82
N GLY A 23 -11.95 11.72 -13.90
CA GLY A 23 -11.54 12.40 -15.12
C GLY A 23 -12.32 13.66 -15.45
N VAL A 24 -13.25 14.13 -14.61
CA VAL A 24 -14.14 15.26 -14.92
C VAL A 24 -13.34 16.56 -15.07
N LYS A 25 -12.52 16.94 -14.08
CA LYS A 25 -11.64 18.12 -14.11
C LYS A 25 -10.20 17.75 -14.45
N VAL A 26 -9.72 16.62 -13.96
CA VAL A 26 -8.31 16.23 -14.08
C VAL A 26 -8.18 14.91 -14.82
N GLY A 27 -7.50 14.92 -15.97
CA GLY A 27 -7.25 13.71 -16.75
C GLY A 27 -6.47 12.65 -15.98
N TRP A 28 -6.62 11.38 -16.38
CA TRP A 28 -5.96 10.27 -15.68
C TRP A 28 -4.45 10.27 -15.87
N ALA A 29 -3.96 10.64 -17.06
CA ALA A 29 -2.53 10.64 -17.37
C ALA A 29 -1.65 11.50 -16.42
N PRO A 30 -1.99 12.78 -16.11
CA PRO A 30 -1.22 13.57 -15.16
C PRO A 30 -1.31 13.03 -13.72
N VAL A 31 -2.45 12.48 -13.30
CA VAL A 31 -2.63 11.87 -11.98
C VAL A 31 -1.75 10.63 -11.86
N LYS A 32 -1.81 9.72 -12.84
CA LYS A 32 -0.98 8.52 -12.90
C LYS A 32 0.50 8.86 -12.74
N ARG A 33 0.97 9.91 -13.43
CA ARG A 33 2.36 10.38 -13.31
C ARG A 33 2.70 10.83 -11.88
N ARG A 34 1.79 11.55 -11.20
CA ARG A 34 1.98 11.96 -9.80
C ARG A 34 2.05 10.75 -8.86
N ILE A 35 1.11 9.81 -8.99
CA ILE A 35 1.09 8.57 -8.21
C ILE A 35 2.40 7.80 -8.38
N VAL A 36 2.84 7.56 -9.63
CA VAL A 36 4.09 6.84 -9.91
C VAL A 36 5.31 7.55 -9.32
N ASN A 37 5.38 8.88 -9.40
CA ASN A 37 6.48 9.63 -8.81
C ASN A 37 6.48 9.51 -7.28
N SER A 38 5.32 9.64 -6.63
CA SER A 38 5.16 9.48 -5.18
C SER A 38 5.53 8.07 -4.70
N LEU A 39 5.16 7.04 -5.46
CA LEU A 39 5.56 5.66 -5.16
C LEU A 39 7.07 5.45 -5.34
N LYS A 40 7.66 6.02 -6.40
CA LYS A 40 9.08 5.89 -6.69
C LYS A 40 9.95 6.55 -5.62
N THR A 41 9.58 7.73 -5.13
CA THR A 41 10.35 8.43 -4.07
C THR A 41 10.32 7.69 -2.73
N GLN A 42 9.31 6.84 -2.51
CA GLN A 42 9.19 6.03 -1.29
C GLN A 42 9.63 4.57 -1.46
N GLY A 43 10.11 4.17 -2.64
CA GLY A 43 10.51 2.78 -2.90
C GLY A 43 9.34 1.79 -2.94
N LEU A 44 8.13 2.27 -3.21
CA LEU A 44 6.88 1.49 -3.16
C LEU A 44 6.36 1.05 -4.54
N LEU A 45 7.06 1.39 -5.63
CA LEU A 45 6.62 1.10 -6.99
C LEU A 45 6.37 -0.41 -7.22
N GLY A 46 7.22 -1.26 -6.62
CA GLY A 46 7.15 -2.72 -6.73
C GLY A 46 5.84 -3.35 -6.22
N TYR A 47 5.11 -2.64 -5.35
CA TYR A 47 3.81 -3.08 -4.83
C TYR A 47 2.66 -2.80 -5.79
N THR A 48 2.86 -1.91 -6.77
CA THR A 48 1.85 -1.56 -7.77
C THR A 48 2.05 -2.24 -9.12
N ASP A 49 3.28 -2.61 -9.47
CA ASP A 49 3.58 -3.39 -10.68
C ASP A 49 3.64 -4.90 -10.43
N GLY A 50 3.66 -5.32 -9.16
CA GLY A 50 3.72 -6.72 -8.76
C GLY A 50 5.12 -7.32 -8.75
N SER A 51 6.18 -6.52 -8.88
CA SER A 51 7.57 -6.97 -8.75
C SER A 51 7.90 -7.47 -7.34
N ILE A 52 7.12 -7.06 -6.32
CA ILE A 52 7.25 -7.53 -4.93
C ILE A 52 6.02 -8.39 -4.60
N PRO A 53 6.10 -9.72 -4.77
CA PRO A 53 4.99 -10.62 -4.48
C PRO A 53 4.71 -10.70 -2.97
N LYS A 54 3.46 -11.00 -2.62
CA LYS A 54 3.07 -11.27 -1.22
C LYS A 54 3.80 -12.53 -0.72
N PRO A 55 4.55 -12.46 0.38
CA PRO A 55 5.23 -13.63 0.93
C PRO A 55 4.20 -14.64 1.47
N PRO A 56 4.53 -15.95 1.45
CA PRO A 56 3.67 -16.97 2.04
C PRO A 56 3.57 -16.80 3.55
N PRO A 57 2.45 -17.21 4.18
CA PRO A 57 2.33 -17.22 5.64
C PRO A 57 3.36 -18.17 6.26
N SER A 58 3.93 -17.76 7.40
CA SER A 58 4.83 -18.62 8.17
C SER A 58 4.12 -19.93 8.58
N PRO A 59 4.81 -21.08 8.53
CA PRO A 59 4.22 -22.34 8.99
C PRO A 59 3.85 -22.23 10.49
N PRO A 60 2.80 -22.94 10.94
CA PRO A 60 2.44 -22.96 12.35
C PRO A 60 3.61 -23.50 13.19
N SER A 61 3.86 -22.88 14.34
CA SER A 61 4.88 -23.34 15.28
C SER A 61 4.60 -24.79 15.68
N PRO A 62 5.63 -25.65 15.76
CA PRO A 62 5.45 -27.00 16.29
C PRO A 62 4.92 -26.92 17.73
N PRO A 63 4.12 -27.90 18.17
CA PRO A 63 3.64 -27.95 19.55
C PRO A 63 4.84 -27.92 20.51
N PRO A 64 4.70 -27.27 21.68
CA PRO A 64 5.76 -27.27 22.67
C PRO A 64 6.11 -28.71 23.05
N PRO A 65 7.40 -29.01 23.32
CA PRO A 65 7.80 -30.33 23.78
C PRO A 65 7.04 -30.68 25.07
N PRO A 66 6.69 -31.96 25.28
CA PRO A 66 6.04 -32.38 26.51
C PRO A 66 6.92 -31.99 27.72
N PRO A 67 6.30 -31.56 28.83
CA PRO A 67 7.05 -31.25 30.04
C PRO A 67 7.84 -32.48 30.49
N PRO A 68 9.07 -32.30 31.02
CA PRO A 68 9.85 -33.40 31.57
C PRO A 68 9.07 -34.11 32.69
N PRO A 69 9.24 -35.43 32.84
CA PRO A 69 8.57 -36.19 33.91
C PRO A 69 8.95 -35.61 35.29
N PRO A 70 7.98 -35.51 36.23
CA PRO A 70 8.24 -34.97 37.55
C PRO A 70 9.30 -35.80 38.30
N PRO A 71 10.26 -35.16 39.00
CA PRO A 71 11.18 -35.86 39.89
C PRO A 71 10.42 -36.63 40.98
N ALA A 72 10.90 -37.83 41.31
CA ALA A 72 10.38 -38.61 42.43
C ALA A 72 10.45 -37.80 43.73
N ALA A 73 9.39 -37.89 44.53
CA ALA A 73 9.13 -37.05 45.69
C ALA A 73 10.27 -37.08 46.73
N SER A 74 10.63 -35.90 47.22
CA SER A 74 11.15 -35.71 48.58
C SER A 74 10.54 -34.45 49.16
N THR A 75 9.83 -34.63 50.26
CA THR A 75 9.03 -33.63 50.97
C THR A 75 9.97 -32.65 51.67
N THR A 76 9.93 -31.36 51.29
CA THR A 76 10.44 -30.28 52.15
C THR A 76 9.60 -29.03 51.90
N THR A 77 8.93 -28.58 52.95
CA THR A 77 8.08 -27.41 53.00
C THR A 77 8.95 -26.16 53.07
N THR A 78 8.89 -25.29 52.05
CA THR A 78 9.53 -23.97 52.10
C THR A 78 8.58 -22.92 51.54
N THR A 79 8.09 -22.06 52.44
CA THR A 79 7.31 -20.86 52.14
C THR A 79 8.12 -19.91 51.27
N THR A 80 7.61 -19.49 50.12
CA THR A 80 8.21 -18.40 49.33
C THR A 80 7.16 -17.45 48.77
N THR A 81 7.41 -16.17 49.04
CA THR A 81 6.66 -14.98 48.69
C THR A 81 6.47 -14.83 47.18
N ALA A 82 5.23 -14.54 46.76
CA ALA A 82 4.88 -14.22 45.38
C ALA A 82 5.56 -12.90 44.95
N THR A 83 6.55 -13.01 44.08
CA THR A 83 7.09 -11.88 43.31
C THR A 83 6.50 -11.98 41.91
N PRO A 84 5.85 -10.94 41.35
CA PRO A 84 5.42 -10.97 39.97
C PRO A 84 6.66 -11.02 39.07
N THR A 85 6.93 -12.21 38.54
CA THR A 85 7.90 -12.40 37.48
C THR A 85 7.22 -11.96 36.19
N THR A 86 7.46 -10.71 35.78
CA THR A 86 7.28 -10.30 34.40
C THR A 86 8.27 -11.09 33.56
N THR A 87 7.78 -12.19 32.98
CA THR A 87 8.41 -12.88 31.88
C THR A 87 8.82 -11.84 30.82
N PRO A 88 10.10 -11.65 30.51
CA PRO A 88 10.44 -11.00 29.26
C PRO A 88 9.95 -11.96 28.18
N ILE A 89 8.90 -11.56 27.47
CA ILE A 89 8.52 -12.17 26.20
C ILE A 89 9.78 -12.03 25.34
N ALA A 90 10.55 -13.11 25.24
CA ALA A 90 11.63 -13.23 24.29
C ALA A 90 10.98 -13.37 22.91
N SER A 91 10.45 -12.25 22.40
CA SER A 91 10.25 -12.05 20.97
C SER A 91 11.63 -11.96 20.36
N THR A 92 12.28 -13.12 20.21
CA THR A 92 13.45 -13.28 19.34
C THR A 92 12.96 -13.52 17.92
N GLU A 93 12.07 -12.67 17.41
CA GLU A 93 12.26 -12.23 16.04
C GLU A 93 13.08 -10.96 16.15
N THR A 94 14.38 -11.14 15.98
CA THR A 94 15.23 -10.03 15.59
C THR A 94 14.61 -9.51 14.29
N SER A 95 13.75 -8.49 14.40
CA SER A 95 13.35 -7.63 13.29
C SER A 95 14.63 -6.98 12.80
N LYS A 96 15.38 -7.75 12.03
CA LYS A 96 16.47 -7.27 11.20
C LYS A 96 15.76 -6.36 10.22
N ALA A 97 15.71 -5.07 10.57
CA ALA A 97 15.07 -4.03 9.78
C ALA A 97 15.45 -4.25 8.32
N THR A 98 14.52 -4.78 7.54
CA THR A 98 14.81 -5.16 6.17
C THR A 98 14.98 -3.84 5.43
N PRO A 99 16.08 -3.65 4.67
CA PRO A 99 16.35 -2.37 4.01
C PRO A 99 15.11 -1.86 3.26
N VAL A 100 14.95 -0.55 3.16
CA VAL A 100 13.80 0.09 2.48
C VAL A 100 13.65 -0.44 1.03
N PHE A 101 14.74 -0.90 0.42
CA PHE A 101 14.77 -1.50 -0.92
C PHE A 101 14.78 -3.04 -0.93
N SER A 102 14.43 -3.70 0.18
CA SER A 102 14.31 -5.16 0.18
C SER A 102 13.15 -5.60 -0.70
N VAL A 103 13.48 -6.47 -1.66
CA VAL A 103 12.54 -7.15 -2.56
C VAL A 103 11.93 -8.40 -1.92
N THR A 104 12.38 -8.79 -0.72
CA THR A 104 11.86 -9.92 0.05
C THR A 104 11.45 -9.45 1.46
N PRO A 105 10.36 -8.68 1.58
CA PRO A 105 9.84 -8.26 2.88
C PRO A 105 9.23 -9.44 3.66
N SER A 106 9.16 -9.32 4.99
CA SER A 106 8.30 -10.21 5.79
C SER A 106 6.82 -9.97 5.45
N LEU A 107 5.91 -10.86 5.89
CA LEU A 107 4.48 -10.69 5.63
C LEU A 107 3.94 -9.38 6.24
N GLU A 108 4.32 -9.07 7.48
CA GLU A 108 3.91 -7.83 8.14
C GLU A 108 4.47 -6.59 7.43
N GLU A 109 5.75 -6.63 7.04
CA GLU A 109 6.37 -5.54 6.28
C GLU A 109 5.73 -5.36 4.90
N TRP A 110 5.37 -6.47 4.24
CA TRP A 110 4.70 -6.45 2.95
C TRP A 110 3.33 -5.79 3.09
N VAL A 111 2.52 -6.17 4.10
CA VAL A 111 1.20 -5.58 4.36
C VAL A 111 1.34 -4.08 4.63
N PHE A 112 2.25 -3.68 5.54
CA PHE A 112 2.48 -2.28 5.85
C PHE A 112 2.87 -1.44 4.62
N ARG A 113 3.77 -1.95 3.77
CA ARG A 113 4.22 -1.23 2.57
C ARG A 113 3.16 -1.23 1.46
N ASN A 114 2.39 -2.32 1.32
CA ASN A 114 1.25 -2.40 0.42
C ASN A 114 0.18 -1.36 0.81
N ASP A 115 -0.20 -1.31 2.08
CA ASP A 115 -1.25 -0.40 2.57
C ASP A 115 -0.80 1.05 2.43
N ARG A 116 0.49 1.31 2.61
CA ARG A 116 1.06 2.62 2.35
C ARG A 116 1.05 3.00 0.86
N ALA A 117 1.36 2.07 -0.03
CA ALA A 117 1.25 2.29 -1.47
C ALA A 117 -0.21 2.59 -1.86
N LYS A 118 -1.17 1.87 -1.26
CA LYS A 118 -2.61 2.11 -1.39
C LYS A 118 -2.98 3.51 -0.89
N GLY A 119 -2.50 3.93 0.28
CA GLY A 119 -2.72 5.28 0.83
C GLY A 119 -2.19 6.40 -0.08
N ILE A 120 -1.08 6.18 -0.80
CA ILE A 120 -0.60 7.13 -1.82
C ILE A 120 -1.58 7.22 -3.00
N ILE A 121 -2.12 6.08 -3.45
CA ILE A 121 -3.11 6.07 -4.54
C ILE A 121 -4.38 6.82 -4.08
N GLU A 122 -4.87 6.51 -2.89
CA GLU A 122 -6.03 7.15 -2.26
C GLU A 122 -5.84 8.66 -2.10
N SER A 123 -4.66 9.13 -1.71
CA SER A 123 -4.42 10.57 -1.53
C SER A 123 -4.50 11.39 -2.81
N HIS A 124 -4.35 10.74 -3.97
CA HIS A 124 -4.36 11.37 -5.29
C HIS A 124 -5.73 11.28 -5.99
N ILE A 125 -6.71 10.62 -5.38
CA ILE A 125 -8.02 10.35 -5.97
C ILE A 125 -9.10 10.93 -5.08
N ASP A 126 -10.08 11.57 -5.69
CA ASP A 126 -11.26 12.07 -5.00
C ASP A 126 -12.31 10.96 -5.00
N ASP A 127 -12.84 10.65 -3.82
CA ASP A 127 -13.87 9.64 -3.60
C ASP A 127 -13.59 8.28 -4.28
N LEU A 128 -12.45 7.66 -3.93
CA LEU A 128 -12.05 6.36 -4.46
C LEU A 128 -13.10 5.25 -4.29
N PRO A 129 -13.84 5.14 -3.16
CA PRO A 129 -14.89 4.12 -3.00
C PRO A 129 -16.02 4.21 -4.04
N SER A 130 -16.36 5.43 -4.48
CA SER A 130 -17.36 5.64 -5.54
C SER A 130 -16.85 5.25 -6.92
N LEU A 131 -15.54 5.36 -7.17
CA LEU A 131 -14.93 4.92 -8.42
C LEU A 131 -14.71 3.40 -8.44
N MET A 132 -14.42 2.81 -7.27
CA MET A 132 -14.13 1.39 -7.19
C MET A 132 -14.69 0.76 -5.91
N PRO A 133 -15.80 0.01 -6.01
CA PRO A 133 -16.34 -0.74 -4.87
C PRO A 133 -15.33 -1.76 -4.33
N ASN A 134 -15.39 -2.00 -3.02
CA ASN A 134 -14.54 -2.95 -2.30
C ASN A 134 -13.04 -2.64 -2.47
N VAL A 135 -12.68 -1.35 -2.39
CA VAL A 135 -11.28 -0.92 -2.43
C VAL A 135 -10.50 -1.42 -1.21
N ASP A 136 -11.18 -1.64 -0.09
CA ASP A 136 -10.57 -2.07 1.18
C ASP A 136 -10.02 -3.50 1.15
N ASP A 137 -10.62 -4.37 0.34
CA ASP A 137 -10.18 -5.76 0.22
C ASP A 137 -9.05 -5.96 -0.81
N LYS A 138 -8.67 -4.89 -1.52
CA LYS A 138 -7.74 -4.95 -2.65
C LYS A 138 -6.34 -4.48 -2.26
N SER A 139 -5.35 -5.15 -2.84
CA SER A 139 -3.95 -4.73 -2.79
C SER A 139 -3.71 -3.46 -3.61
N ALA A 140 -2.61 -2.75 -3.33
CA ALA A 140 -2.24 -1.54 -4.07
C ALA A 140 -2.11 -1.80 -5.59
N LYS A 141 -1.63 -2.98 -5.97
CA LYS A 141 -1.59 -3.44 -7.37
C LYS A 141 -2.98 -3.49 -7.99
N GLU A 142 -3.92 -4.18 -7.35
CA GLU A 142 -5.27 -4.35 -7.88
C GLU A 142 -6.00 -3.01 -8.01
N VAL A 143 -5.83 -2.12 -7.02
CA VAL A 143 -6.37 -0.76 -7.08
C VAL A 143 -5.77 0.01 -8.27
N TYR A 144 -4.44 0.00 -8.41
CA TYR A 144 -3.77 0.72 -9.48
C TYR A 144 -4.09 0.18 -10.87
N GLU A 145 -4.14 -1.14 -11.05
CA GLU A 145 -4.47 -1.78 -12.33
C GLU A 145 -5.93 -1.53 -12.74
N ALA A 146 -6.87 -1.59 -11.80
CA ALA A 146 -8.27 -1.31 -12.09
C ALA A 146 -8.47 0.13 -12.57
N LEU A 147 -7.92 1.11 -11.84
CA LEU A 147 -7.96 2.52 -12.23
C LEU A 147 -7.29 2.75 -13.59
N ASN A 148 -6.12 2.14 -13.81
CA ASN A 148 -5.42 2.28 -15.07
C ASN A 148 -6.21 1.66 -16.23
N THR A 149 -6.87 0.53 -16.03
CA THR A 149 -7.67 -0.16 -17.05
C THR A 149 -8.92 0.64 -17.41
N GLU A 150 -9.60 1.19 -16.41
CA GLU A 150 -10.85 1.94 -16.59
C GLU A 150 -10.58 3.30 -17.23
N PHE A 151 -9.61 4.05 -16.70
CA PHE A 151 -9.45 5.46 -17.05
C PHE A 151 -8.41 5.75 -18.14
N ALA A 152 -7.47 4.83 -18.42
CA ALA A 152 -6.56 5.03 -19.57
C ALA A 152 -7.31 5.04 -20.91
N LYS A 153 -8.36 4.23 -21.04
CA LYS A 153 -9.22 4.22 -22.24
C LYS A 153 -10.05 5.50 -22.35
N LYS A 154 -10.60 5.98 -21.23
CA LYS A 154 -11.47 7.17 -21.16
C LYS A 154 -10.72 8.46 -21.46
N ASP A 155 -9.45 8.58 -21.03
CA ASP A 155 -8.59 9.73 -21.33
C ASP A 155 -8.29 9.86 -22.83
N GLY A 156 -8.05 8.72 -23.51
CA GLY A 156 -7.85 8.67 -24.96
C GLY A 156 -9.08 9.13 -25.76
N MET A 157 -10.28 8.70 -25.37
CA MET A 157 -11.52 9.10 -26.06
C MET A 157 -11.86 10.59 -25.90
N ARG A 158 -11.60 11.18 -24.73
CA ARG A 158 -11.83 12.62 -24.51
C ARG A 158 -10.93 13.48 -25.41
N LYS A 159 -9.68 13.06 -25.65
CA LYS A 159 -8.79 13.76 -26.59
C LYS A 159 -9.35 13.74 -28.02
N LEU A 160 -9.83 12.61 -28.49
CA LEU A 160 -10.40 12.49 -29.85
C LEU A 160 -11.66 13.35 -30.03
N ASN A 161 -12.52 13.41 -29.01
CA ASN A 161 -13.74 14.24 -29.07
C ASN A 161 -13.44 15.75 -29.04
N LEU A 162 -12.38 16.17 -28.37
CA LEU A 162 -11.96 17.59 -28.38
C LEU A 162 -11.30 17.96 -29.72
N SER A 163 -10.44 17.10 -30.26
CA SER A 163 -9.77 17.32 -31.55
C SER A 163 -10.75 17.32 -32.74
N THR A 164 -11.79 16.49 -32.70
CA THR A 164 -12.82 16.45 -33.77
C THR A 164 -13.71 17.70 -33.76
N ASN A 165 -14.06 18.24 -32.59
CA ASN A 165 -14.84 19.47 -32.49
C ASN A 165 -14.06 20.72 -32.92
N PHE A 166 -12.75 20.77 -32.68
CA PHE A 166 -11.92 21.87 -33.17
C PHE A 166 -11.76 21.85 -34.70
N SER A 167 -11.73 20.66 -35.32
CA SER A 167 -11.59 20.58 -36.77
C SER A 167 -12.87 20.94 -37.54
N ASN A 168 -14.05 20.77 -36.93
CA ASN A 168 -15.33 21.12 -37.56
C ASN A 168 -15.70 22.61 -37.45
N ASN A 169 -15.09 23.37 -36.54
CA ASN A 169 -15.44 24.77 -36.32
C ASN A 169 -14.56 25.77 -37.08
N SER A 170 -13.44 25.33 -37.67
CA SER A 170 -12.53 26.18 -38.46
C SER A 170 -12.92 26.32 -39.94
N GLY A 171 -13.92 25.57 -40.43
CA GLY A 171 -14.33 25.55 -41.84
C GLY A 171 -15.54 26.40 -42.22
N ARG A 172 -16.20 27.10 -41.28
CA ARG A 172 -17.51 27.74 -41.52
C ARG A 172 -17.53 29.27 -41.56
N SER A 173 -16.37 29.92 -41.57
CA SER A 173 -16.25 31.38 -41.69
C SER A 173 -15.50 31.75 -42.96
N GLY A 174 -16.21 31.79 -44.09
CA GLY A 174 -15.58 32.12 -45.38
C GLY A 174 -16.46 31.95 -46.60
N ARG A 175 -17.75 32.28 -46.53
CA ARG A 175 -18.55 32.50 -47.75
C ARG A 175 -19.79 33.31 -47.43
N MET A 176 -19.70 34.62 -47.63
CA MET A 176 -20.83 35.50 -47.89
C MET A 176 -20.46 36.35 -49.12
N PRO A 177 -21.46 36.64 -49.96
CA PRO A 177 -21.34 36.94 -51.39
C PRO A 177 -20.74 38.31 -51.74
#